data_AF-A0A5N9AA32-F1
#
_entry.id   AF-A0A5N9AA32-F1
#
_cell.length_a   1.000
_cell.length_b   1.000
_cell.length_c   1.000
_cell.angle_alpha   90.00
_cell.angle_beta   90.00
_cell.angle_gamma   90.00
#
_symmetry.space_group_name_H-M   'P 1'
#
loop_
_entity.id
_entity.type
_entity.pdbx_description
1 polymer ?
#
loop_
_entity_poly.entity_id
_entity_poly.type
_entity_poly.pdbx_seq_one_letter_code
_entity_poly.pdbx_strand_id
1 'polypeptide(L)'
;MGSEDAPNLGEGSSTVKGVHHIGFYVDDLDEAVATVEDNGATECPGSSKANRKYKGPDGLMIDLRFRGWDEQIRARSTLYELTEAPPAKTAGAAD
;
A
#
# COMPACT_ATOMS: atom_id res chain seq x y z
N MET A 1 -5.94 8.12 -11.85
CA MET A 1 -4.73 8.15 -12.72
C MET A 1 -3.84 9.26 -12.21
N GLY A 2 -2.52 9.07 -12.11
CA GLY A 2 -1.61 10.12 -11.61
C GLY A 2 -1.63 11.40 -12.46
N SER A 3 -1.30 12.55 -11.87
CA SER A 3 -1.18 13.82 -12.58
C SER A 3 -0.04 13.78 -13.61
N GLU A 4 -0.04 14.72 -14.57
CA GLU A 4 1.05 14.81 -15.56
C GLU A 4 2.42 15.04 -14.91
N ASP A 5 2.43 15.70 -13.75
CA ASP A 5 3.61 16.02 -12.95
C ASP A 5 4.04 14.91 -11.99
N ALA A 6 3.28 13.81 -11.90
CA ALA A 6 3.63 12.71 -11.02
C ALA A 6 4.94 12.04 -11.48
N PRO A 7 5.87 11.74 -10.55
CA PRO A 7 7.16 11.17 -10.90
C PRO A 7 6.97 9.79 -11.56
N ASN A 8 7.77 9.52 -12.60
CA ASN A 8 7.91 8.17 -13.11
C ASN A 8 8.73 7.35 -12.10
N LEU A 9 8.12 6.33 -11.50
CA LEU A 9 8.74 5.55 -10.42
C LEU A 9 9.64 4.40 -10.92
N GLY A 10 9.86 4.25 -12.23
CA GLY A 10 10.91 3.36 -12.77
C GLY A 10 10.63 2.78 -14.16
N GLU A 11 11.58 1.97 -14.67
CA GLU A 11 11.38 1.16 -15.87
C GLU A 11 10.67 -0.17 -15.51
N GLY A 12 9.56 -0.48 -16.17
CA GLY A 12 8.77 -1.70 -15.94
C GLY A 12 7.43 -1.68 -16.66
N SER A 13 6.61 -2.73 -16.49
CA SER A 13 5.28 -2.83 -17.11
C SER A 13 4.24 -1.83 -16.58
N SER A 14 4.62 -1.01 -15.59
CA SER A 14 3.79 0.08 -15.09
C SER A 14 3.88 1.27 -16.03
N THR A 15 2.88 1.40 -16.91
CA THR A 15 2.78 2.52 -17.86
C THR A 15 2.14 3.78 -17.26
N VAL A 16 1.79 3.76 -15.97
CA VAL A 16 1.15 4.88 -15.27
C VAL A 16 2.15 5.71 -14.47
N LYS A 17 2.05 7.04 -14.60
CA LYS A 17 2.77 8.02 -13.80
C LYS A 17 2.30 7.95 -12.34
N GLY A 18 3.24 8.05 -11.40
CA GLY A 18 2.97 7.94 -9.96
C GLY A 18 2.94 6.52 -9.43
N VAL A 19 2.36 6.34 -8.22
CA VAL A 19 2.27 5.04 -7.56
C VAL A 19 1.36 4.11 -8.36
N HIS A 20 1.90 2.97 -8.80
CA HIS A 20 1.16 2.00 -9.60
C HIS A 20 0.14 1.22 -8.77
N HIS A 21 0.54 0.77 -7.58
CA HIS A 21 -0.31 0.09 -6.61
C HIS A 21 0.21 0.33 -5.20
N ILE A 22 -0.70 0.33 -4.22
CA ILE A 22 -0.37 0.35 -2.79
C ILE A 22 -0.82 -0.98 -2.19
N GLY A 23 0.08 -1.65 -1.49
CA GLY A 23 -0.22 -2.87 -0.75
C GLY A 23 -0.48 -2.58 0.72
N PHE A 24 -1.58 -3.11 1.27
CA PHE A 24 -1.88 -3.09 2.69
C PHE A 24 -1.77 -4.50 3.27
N TYR A 25 -0.97 -4.60 4.32
CA TYR A 25 -0.89 -5.79 5.15
C TYR A 25 -1.90 -5.61 6.29
N VAL A 26 -2.91 -6.49 6.35
CA VAL A 26 -4.11 -6.32 7.17
C VAL A 26 -4.34 -7.52 8.06
N ASP A 27 -4.81 -7.31 9.27
CA ASP A 27 -5.07 -8.42 10.20
C ASP A 27 -6.34 -9.21 9.82
N ASP A 28 -7.37 -8.51 9.35
CA ASP A 28 -8.62 -9.08 8.86
C ASP A 28 -8.82 -8.74 7.37
N LEU A 29 -8.76 -9.78 6.53
CA LEU A 29 -8.87 -9.62 5.08
C LEU A 29 -10.32 -9.36 4.65
N ASP A 30 -11.29 -9.96 5.31
CA ASP A 30 -12.70 -9.85 4.92
C ASP A 30 -13.23 -8.47 5.29
N GLU A 31 -12.85 -7.93 6.46
CA GLU A 31 -13.15 -6.55 6.85
C GLU A 31 -12.51 -5.53 5.90
N ALA A 32 -11.24 -5.73 5.53
CA ALA A 32 -10.54 -4.84 4.61
C ALA A 32 -11.17 -4.87 3.19
N VAL A 33 -11.61 -6.05 2.73
CA VAL A 33 -12.36 -6.20 1.47
C VAL A 33 -13.66 -5.42 1.52
N ALA A 34 -14.48 -5.62 2.56
CA ALA A 34 -15.74 -4.89 2.71
C ALA A 34 -15.50 -3.38 2.72
N THR A 35 -14.47 -2.92 3.45
CA THR A 35 -14.11 -1.50 3.54
C THR A 35 -13.81 -0.89 2.17
N VAL A 36 -13.00 -1.54 1.34
CA VAL A 36 -12.65 -0.98 0.02
C VAL A 36 -13.83 -1.04 -0.95
N GLU A 37 -14.64 -2.09 -0.90
CA GLU A 37 -15.84 -2.24 -1.74
C GLU A 37 -16.90 -1.18 -1.38
N ASP A 38 -17.15 -0.94 -0.10
CA ASP A 38 -18.07 0.10 0.39
C ASP A 38 -17.63 1.52 -0.03
N ASN A 39 -16.34 1.72 -0.30
CA ASN A 39 -15.77 2.97 -0.80
C ASN A 39 -15.63 3.00 -2.33
N GLY A 40 -16.30 2.10 -3.05
CA GLY A 40 -16.39 2.10 -4.50
C GLY A 40 -15.21 1.48 -5.22
N ALA A 41 -14.37 0.70 -4.53
CA ALA A 41 -13.36 -0.10 -5.19
C ALA A 41 -13.97 -1.31 -5.89
N THR A 42 -13.36 -1.74 -6.99
CA THR A 42 -13.82 -2.86 -7.81
C THR A 42 -12.77 -3.96 -7.86
N GLU A 43 -13.18 -5.22 -7.70
CA GLU A 43 -12.24 -6.34 -7.74
C GLU A 43 -11.61 -6.49 -9.14
N CYS A 44 -10.29 -6.63 -9.18
CA CYS A 44 -9.50 -6.75 -10.39
C CYS A 44 -9.35 -8.21 -10.85
N PRO A 45 -9.23 -8.45 -12.18
CA PRO A 45 -8.78 -9.74 -12.69
C PRO A 45 -7.43 -10.16 -12.08
N GLY A 46 -7.28 -11.45 -11.76
CA GLY A 46 -6.06 -11.98 -11.12
C GLY A 46 -6.00 -11.80 -9.60
N SER A 47 -7.06 -11.26 -8.99
CA SER A 47 -7.27 -11.33 -7.54
C SER A 47 -7.39 -12.78 -7.06
N SER A 48 -6.95 -13.05 -5.84
CA SER A 48 -6.93 -14.39 -5.24
C SER A 48 -7.18 -14.32 -3.74
N LYS A 49 -7.54 -15.45 -3.11
CA LYS A 49 -7.74 -15.50 -1.65
C LYS A 49 -6.48 -15.10 -0.84
N ALA A 50 -5.29 -15.32 -1.39
CA ALA A 50 -4.03 -14.95 -0.74
C ALA A 50 -3.59 -13.51 -1.04
N ASN A 51 -4.17 -12.88 -2.05
CA ASN A 51 -3.89 -11.50 -2.45
C ASN A 51 -5.09 -10.93 -3.17
N ARG A 52 -5.90 -10.16 -2.44
CA ARG A 52 -7.06 -9.51 -3.03
C ARG A 52 -6.59 -8.26 -3.76
N LYS A 53 -7.03 -8.09 -5.00
CA LYS A 53 -6.63 -6.96 -5.85
C LYS A 53 -7.85 -6.15 -6.20
N TYR A 54 -7.82 -4.86 -5.90
CA TYR A 54 -8.89 -3.92 -6.18
C TYR A 54 -8.39 -2.72 -6.96
N LYS A 55 -9.31 -2.03 -7.62
CA LYS A 55 -9.09 -0.71 -8.22
C LYS A 55 -10.05 0.27 -7.57
N GLY A 56 -9.51 1.29 -6.91
CA GLY A 56 -10.29 2.38 -6.32
C GLY A 56 -11.00 3.23 -7.38
N PRO A 57 -11.96 4.07 -6.98
CA PRO A 57 -12.75 4.91 -7.89
C PRO A 57 -11.89 5.94 -8.65
N ASP A 58 -10.72 6.29 -8.12
CA ASP A 58 -9.72 7.16 -8.74
C ASP A 58 -8.76 6.42 -9.69
N GLY A 59 -8.90 5.09 -9.80
CA GLY A 59 -8.08 4.22 -10.61
C GLY A 59 -6.78 3.74 -9.95
N LEU A 60 -6.54 4.05 -8.67
CA LEU A 60 -5.41 3.49 -7.92
C LEU A 60 -5.61 1.98 -7.69
N MET A 61 -4.56 1.20 -7.90
CA MET A 61 -4.59 -0.24 -7.62
C MET A 61 -4.26 -0.50 -6.15
N ILE A 62 -5.03 -1.36 -5.50
CA ILE A 62 -4.91 -1.71 -4.09
C ILE A 62 -4.73 -3.22 -3.97
N ASP A 63 -3.68 -3.65 -3.27
CA ASP A 63 -3.43 -5.05 -2.92
C ASP A 63 -3.69 -5.25 -1.41
N LEU A 64 -4.48 -6.25 -1.02
CA LEU A 64 -4.74 -6.59 0.38
C LEU A 64 -4.25 -8.01 0.67
N ARG A 65 -3.47 -8.16 1.74
CA ARG A 65 -3.00 -9.47 2.24
C ARG A 65 -2.98 -9.52 3.76
N PHE A 66 -3.25 -10.71 4.30
CA PHE A 66 -3.08 -10.98 5.73
C PHE A 66 -1.75 -11.63 6.10
N ARG A 67 -1.05 -12.23 5.12
CA ARG A 67 0.25 -12.88 5.33
C ARG A 67 1.07 -13.01 4.05
N GLY A 68 2.33 -13.41 4.17
CA GLY A 68 3.16 -13.88 3.06
C GLY A 68 4.08 -12.82 2.45
N TRP A 69 3.90 -11.54 2.77
CA TRP A 69 4.82 -10.49 2.30
C TRP A 69 6.08 -10.43 3.15
N ASP A 70 6.01 -10.58 4.47
CA ASP A 70 7.19 -10.57 5.34
C ASP A 70 8.20 -11.64 4.91
N GLU A 71 7.73 -12.85 4.63
CA GLU A 71 8.58 -13.96 4.18
C GLU A 71 9.21 -13.67 2.81
N GLN A 72 8.44 -13.09 1.88
CA GLN A 72 8.96 -12.75 0.54
C GLN A 72 9.94 -11.58 0.59
N ILE A 73 9.68 -10.58 1.43
CA ILE A 73 10.58 -9.45 1.65
C ILE A 73 11.87 -9.97 2.29
N ARG A 74 11.80 -10.67 3.42
CA ARG A 74 12.97 -11.26 4.09
C ARG A 74 13.78 -12.18 3.16
N ALA A 75 13.14 -12.90 2.24
CA ALA A 75 13.82 -13.76 1.29
C ALA A 75 14.54 -13.01 0.15
N ARG A 76 14.20 -11.75 -0.13
CA ARG A 76 14.67 -11.00 -1.32
C ARG A 76 15.28 -9.64 -1.01
N SER A 77 15.10 -9.13 0.21
CA SER A 77 15.58 -7.83 0.68
C SER A 77 15.60 -7.77 2.21
N THR A 78 16.12 -6.66 2.76
CA THR A 78 16.05 -6.39 4.20
C THR A 78 14.64 -5.93 4.55
N LEU A 79 13.97 -6.66 5.45
CA LEU A 79 12.77 -6.16 6.12
C LEU A 79 13.18 -5.22 7.25
N TYR A 80 12.74 -3.97 7.18
CA TYR A 80 12.90 -2.99 8.26
C TYR A 80 11.62 -2.92 9.08
N GLU A 81 11.75 -3.03 10.40
CA GLU A 81 10.64 -2.88 11.34
C GLU A 81 10.68 -1.46 11.91
N LEU A 82 9.55 -0.77 11.87
CA LEU A 82 9.42 0.55 12.47
C LEU A 82 9.38 0.41 13.99
N THR A 83 10.16 1.24 14.66
CA THR A 83 10.11 1.39 16.12
C THR A 83 9.60 2.79 16.44
N GLU A 84 8.89 2.93 17.55
CA GLU A 84 8.42 4.24 17.99
C GLU A 84 9.59 5.20 18.13
N ALA A 85 9.45 6.39 17.55
CA ALA A 85 10.44 7.43 17.74
C ALA A 85 10.45 7.87 19.22
N PRO A 86 11.63 8.24 19.76
CA PRO A 86 11.68 8.87 21.07
C PRO A 86 10.81 10.13 21.10
N PRO A 87 10.23 10.51 22.26
CA PRO A 87 9.43 11.72 22.37
C PRO A 87 10.23 12.95 21.93
N ALA A 88 9.59 13.83 21.16
CA ALA A 88 10.21 15.08 20.73
C ALA A 88 10.61 15.91 21.94
N LYS A 89 11.87 16.38 21.99
CA LYS A 89 12.27 17.36 23.01
C LYS A 89 11.54 18.67 22.71
N THR A 90 10.70 19.13 23.63
CA THR A 90 10.14 20.48 23.58
C THR A 90 11.30 21.46 23.53
N ALA A 91 11.38 22.26 22.46
CA ALA A 91 12.27 23.41 22.43
C ALA A 91 11.83 24.33 23.59
N GLY A 92 12.73 24.56 24.54
CA GLY A 92 12.46 25.44 25.67
C GLY A 92 11.98 26.80 25.15
N ALA A 93 10.87 27.29 25.71
CA ALA A 93 10.44 28.66 25.49
C ALA A 93 11.59 29.58 25.90
N ALA A 94 12.07 30.39 24.96
CA ALA A 94 12.95 31.50 25.27
C ALA A 94 12.09 32.60 25.92
N ASP A 95 12.50 33.02 27.11
CA ASP A 95 11.97 34.19 27.84
C ASP A 95 12.24 35.50 27.09
#